data_AF-A0A536QRI4-F1
#
_entry.id   AF-A0A536QRI4-F1
#
_cell.length_a   1.000
_cell.length_b   1.000
_cell.length_c   1.000
_cell.angle_alpha   90.00
_cell.angle_beta   90.00
_cell.angle_gamma   90.00
#
_symmetry.space_group_name_H-M   'P 1'
#
loop_
_entity.id
_entity.type
_entity.pdbx_description
1 polymer ?
#
loop_
_entity_poly.entity_id
_entity_poly.type
_entity_poly.pdbx_seq_one_letter_code
_entity_poly.pdbx_strand_id
1 'polypeptide(L)'
;MEAEAPMTRRGVTAAIAFLVAIALVGFFARSFGVAETSGPASSSAVIFAFVLGLWVPLFALIYACARKRVVVVMLAFCVGLSVNVVFLAHATPAAAVTDNSGVFTFQSTTPASAYVAGYQNMVQHYTPSSGTAMTCPPAAGANWMCTLNSDSYSAGQSIPNGSTAQADLYLENVNRVAFVGAAVAYIQNTASTTLNKPSGLHTNDVMLAGFAVRGGSGTTITAPDATWNAVTRIDNGTTISIVTFWHAVTNVASEPASYTFTFGGNVKGGAGLVAYSGVDNAAPIDQQAEQTTPSGTSHTALSVTTGAANTMLVTLHGVAATSGGISGWTPPSGMSERVDSGSNTGSNASNALFEMNDLLVAASGTATGAETATSLASAVGATKTITLKPPATARTCTITAVVKRQTPIWLRSTATATVENGNSISVNKPAGAQENDVLVMVVGFNLSGTFTPPSNF
;
A
#
# COMPACT_ATOMS: atom_id res chain seq x y z
N MET A 1 47.72 55.88 -3.18
CA MET A 1 47.20 55.94 -4.55
C MET A 1 48.21 55.20 -5.42
N GLU A 2 48.03 53.89 -5.55
CA GLU A 2 48.86 53.03 -6.41
C GLU A 2 48.50 53.28 -7.87
N ALA A 3 49.53 53.34 -8.72
CA ALA A 3 49.44 53.68 -10.12
C ALA A 3 48.97 52.48 -10.97
N GLU A 4 47.91 52.66 -11.77
CA GLU A 4 47.56 51.74 -12.85
C GLU A 4 48.58 51.86 -13.99
N ALA A 5 49.40 50.83 -14.18
CA ALA A 5 50.30 50.72 -15.32
C ALA A 5 49.53 50.31 -16.59
N PRO A 6 49.79 50.91 -17.77
CA PRO A 6 49.12 50.53 -19.01
C PRO A 6 49.50 49.10 -19.41
N MET A 7 48.51 48.20 -19.42
CA MET A 7 48.68 46.80 -19.79
C MET A 7 49.10 46.70 -21.27
N THR A 8 50.37 46.38 -21.52
CA THR A 8 50.91 46.22 -22.88
C THR A 8 50.14 45.11 -23.64
N ARG A 9 50.03 45.20 -24.97
CA ARG A 9 49.41 44.17 -25.85
C ARG A 9 49.89 42.73 -25.56
N ARG A 10 51.10 42.59 -24.99
CA ARG A 10 51.68 41.35 -24.46
C ARG A 10 50.90 40.78 -23.26
N GLY A 11 50.59 41.62 -22.27
CA GLY A 11 49.81 41.23 -21.09
C GLY A 11 48.40 40.76 -21.45
N VAL A 12 47.75 41.46 -22.39
CA VAL A 12 46.39 41.10 -22.84
C VAL A 12 46.36 39.74 -23.54
N THR A 13 47.30 39.46 -24.45
CA THR A 13 47.33 38.17 -25.17
C THR A 13 47.66 37.00 -24.23
N ALA A 14 48.58 37.21 -23.27
CA ALA A 14 48.92 36.21 -22.28
C ALA A 14 47.77 35.92 -21.31
N ALA A 15 47.04 36.96 -20.86
CA ALA A 15 45.87 36.81 -20.01
C ALA A 15 44.74 36.05 -20.72
N ILE A 16 44.46 36.35 -22.00
CA ILE A 16 43.45 35.64 -22.78
C ILE A 16 43.85 34.17 -22.97
N ALA A 17 45.11 33.90 -23.33
CA ALA A 17 45.59 32.53 -23.51
C ALA A 17 45.51 31.71 -22.20
N PHE A 18 45.76 32.35 -21.05
CA PHE A 18 45.64 31.72 -19.74
C PHE A 18 44.18 31.36 -19.40
N LEU A 19 43.23 32.26 -19.65
CA LEU A 19 41.80 31.98 -19.45
C LEU A 19 41.31 30.85 -20.37
N VAL A 20 41.76 30.86 -21.63
CA VAL A 20 41.45 29.79 -22.60
C VAL A 20 42.04 28.45 -22.17
N ALA A 21 43.25 28.42 -21.61
CA ALA A 21 43.86 27.21 -21.07
C ALA A 21 43.04 26.62 -19.91
N ILE A 22 42.58 27.45 -18.98
CA ILE A 22 41.70 27.02 -17.86
C ILE A 22 40.39 26.44 -18.40
N ALA A 23 39.77 27.10 -19.38
CA ALA A 23 38.52 26.62 -19.98
C ALA A 23 38.71 25.26 -20.66
N LEU A 24 39.81 25.04 -21.39
CA LEU A 24 40.12 23.77 -22.04
C LEU A 24 40.34 22.62 -21.04
N VAL A 25 41.06 22.88 -19.94
CA VAL A 25 41.20 21.92 -18.84
C VAL A 25 39.84 21.59 -18.23
N GLY A 26 39.00 22.61 -18.01
CA GLY A 26 37.65 22.44 -17.47
C GLY A 26 36.73 21.62 -18.38
N PHE A 27 36.77 21.87 -19.70
CA PHE A 27 36.02 21.10 -20.68
C PHE A 27 36.47 19.65 -20.74
N PHE A 28 37.79 19.40 -20.72
CA PHE A 28 38.32 18.04 -20.70
C PHE A 28 37.95 17.30 -19.41
N ALA A 29 38.08 17.94 -18.24
CA ALA A 29 37.70 17.32 -16.97
C ALA A 29 36.20 16.96 -16.92
N ARG A 30 35.34 17.83 -17.47
CA ARG A 30 33.90 17.58 -17.55
C ARG A 30 33.55 16.50 -18.57
N SER A 31 34.13 16.53 -19.77
CA SER A 31 33.87 15.52 -20.80
C SER A 31 34.34 14.13 -20.36
N PHE A 32 35.50 14.06 -19.70
CA PHE A 32 36.05 12.82 -19.15
C PHE A 32 35.22 12.30 -17.96
N GLY A 33 34.84 13.16 -17.01
CA GLY A 33 33.99 12.75 -15.88
C GLY A 33 32.60 12.26 -16.30
N VAL A 34 32.02 12.81 -17.38
CA VAL A 34 30.76 12.33 -17.95
C VAL A 34 30.95 11.03 -18.75
N ALA A 35 32.10 10.85 -19.41
CA ALA A 35 32.43 9.61 -20.10
C ALA A 35 32.65 8.44 -19.13
N GLU A 36 33.34 8.65 -18.00
CA GLU A 36 33.56 7.60 -16.98
C GLU A 36 32.27 7.10 -16.33
N THR A 37 31.27 7.98 -16.14
CA THR A 37 29.96 7.59 -15.57
C THR A 37 29.03 6.90 -16.57
N SER A 38 29.39 6.90 -17.87
CA SER A 38 28.59 6.33 -18.96
C SER A 38 29.12 5.01 -19.53
N GLY A 39 30.25 4.52 -19.03
CA GLY A 39 30.85 3.23 -19.38
C GLY A 39 32.34 3.35 -19.75
N PRO A 40 33.09 2.24 -19.86
CA PRO A 40 34.51 2.30 -20.20
C PRO A 40 34.70 2.74 -21.65
N ALA A 41 35.07 4.00 -21.87
CA ALA A 41 35.61 4.46 -23.15
C ALA A 41 36.85 3.63 -23.49
N SER A 42 37.01 3.24 -24.76
CA SER A 42 38.20 2.47 -25.17
C SER A 42 39.47 3.24 -24.85
N SER A 43 40.53 2.55 -24.41
CA SER A 43 41.79 3.21 -24.02
C SER A 43 42.37 4.08 -25.13
N SER A 44 42.13 3.73 -26.40
CA SER A 44 42.52 4.54 -27.55
C SER A 44 41.73 5.85 -27.64
N ALA A 45 40.41 5.86 -27.42
CA ALA A 45 39.58 7.06 -27.48
C ALA A 45 39.96 8.08 -26.40
N VAL A 46 40.26 7.62 -25.18
CA VAL A 46 40.73 8.46 -24.07
C VAL A 46 42.08 9.10 -24.40
N ILE A 47 43.01 8.32 -24.95
CA ILE A 47 44.31 8.83 -25.37
C ILE A 47 44.16 9.90 -26.46
N PHE A 48 43.28 9.69 -27.45
CA PHE A 48 43.03 10.69 -28.49
C PHE A 48 42.43 11.98 -27.93
N ALA A 49 41.46 11.90 -27.02
CA ALA A 49 40.87 13.08 -26.39
C ALA A 49 41.88 13.83 -25.52
N PHE A 50 42.73 13.12 -24.77
CA PHE A 50 43.76 13.72 -23.94
C PHE A 50 44.83 14.43 -24.79
N VAL A 51 45.31 13.79 -25.85
CA VAL A 51 46.37 14.36 -26.70
C VAL A 51 45.82 15.50 -27.56
N LEU A 52 44.75 15.26 -28.32
CA LEU A 52 44.24 16.22 -29.31
C LEU A 52 43.28 17.25 -28.71
N GLY A 53 42.54 16.89 -27.67
CA GLY A 53 41.55 17.75 -27.03
C GLY A 53 42.13 18.63 -25.91
N LEU A 54 43.27 18.26 -25.33
CA LEU A 54 43.91 19.01 -24.25
C LEU A 54 45.36 19.43 -24.59
N TRP A 55 46.27 18.48 -24.82
CA TRP A 55 47.70 18.82 -24.93
C TRP A 55 48.06 19.62 -26.18
N VAL A 56 47.58 19.23 -27.37
CA VAL A 56 47.87 19.95 -28.62
C VAL A 56 47.37 21.41 -28.55
N PRO A 57 46.13 21.69 -28.10
CA PRO A 57 45.67 23.05 -27.84
C PRO A 57 46.54 23.82 -26.83
N LEU A 58 46.96 23.21 -25.73
CA LEU A 58 47.81 23.86 -24.73
C LEU A 58 49.19 24.22 -25.29
N PHE A 59 49.82 23.33 -26.06
CA PHE A 59 51.08 23.64 -26.75
C PHE A 59 50.91 24.75 -27.79
N ALA A 60 49.78 24.77 -28.52
CA ALA A 60 49.46 25.84 -29.45
C ALA A 60 49.28 27.20 -28.75
N LEU A 61 48.74 27.23 -27.53
CA LEU A 61 48.66 28.45 -26.71
C LEU A 61 50.03 28.95 -26.25
N ILE A 62 50.92 28.05 -25.82
CA ILE A 62 52.31 28.40 -25.47
C ILE A 62 53.01 29.00 -26.69
N TYR A 63 52.85 28.39 -27.86
CA TYR A 63 53.37 28.91 -29.13
C TYR A 63 52.74 30.26 -29.50
N ALA A 64 51.43 30.43 -29.33
CA ALA A 64 50.71 31.66 -29.60
C ALA A 64 51.20 32.82 -28.73
N CYS A 65 51.50 32.57 -27.44
CA CYS A 65 52.10 33.53 -26.53
C CYS A 65 53.54 33.88 -26.94
N ALA A 66 54.35 32.87 -27.31
CA ALA A 66 55.74 33.08 -27.74
C ALA A 66 55.84 33.88 -29.05
N ARG A 67 54.93 33.65 -30.01
CA ARG A 67 54.94 34.25 -31.35
C ARG A 67 53.93 35.39 -31.55
N LYS A 68 53.17 35.76 -30.51
CA LYS A 68 52.17 36.85 -30.51
C LYS A 68 51.06 36.67 -31.56
N ARG A 69 50.61 35.43 -31.80
CA ARG A 69 49.58 35.14 -32.81
C ARG A 69 48.23 34.87 -32.17
N VAL A 70 47.42 35.92 -32.04
CA VAL A 70 46.07 35.85 -31.45
C VAL A 70 45.16 34.87 -32.19
N VAL A 71 45.29 34.76 -33.51
CA VAL A 71 44.52 33.80 -34.34
C VAL A 71 44.75 32.35 -33.89
N VAL A 72 45.96 32.02 -33.42
CA VAL A 72 46.29 30.66 -32.95
C VAL A 72 45.59 30.35 -31.62
N VAL A 73 45.29 31.36 -30.80
CA VAL A 73 44.52 31.18 -29.55
C VAL A 73 43.08 30.74 -29.86
N MET A 74 42.43 31.40 -30.82
CA MET A 74 41.08 31.01 -31.25
C MET A 74 41.07 29.63 -31.88
N LEU A 75 42.07 29.32 -32.70
CA LEU A 75 42.16 28.01 -33.37
C LEU A 75 42.41 26.88 -32.36
N ALA A 76 43.26 27.10 -31.36
CA ALA A 76 43.48 26.16 -30.25
C ALA A 76 42.20 25.90 -29.46
N PHE A 77 41.43 26.95 -29.16
CA PHE A 77 40.14 26.81 -28.48
C PHE A 77 39.14 26.00 -29.31
N CYS A 78 38.97 26.31 -30.59
CA CYS A 78 38.04 25.60 -31.47
C CYS A 78 38.41 24.13 -31.62
N VAL A 79 39.70 23.81 -31.76
CA VAL A 79 40.17 22.41 -31.85
C VAL A 79 39.93 21.68 -30.53
N GLY A 80 40.31 22.27 -29.39
CA GLY A 80 40.09 21.65 -28.08
C GLY A 80 38.61 21.44 -27.78
N LEU A 81 37.75 22.42 -28.07
CA LEU A 81 36.31 22.31 -27.88
C LEU A 81 35.70 21.23 -28.79
N SER A 82 36.01 21.24 -30.09
CA SER A 82 35.44 20.29 -31.05
C SER A 82 35.85 18.85 -30.75
N VAL A 83 37.10 18.59 -30.40
CA VAL A 83 37.55 17.24 -30.01
C VAL A 83 36.85 16.78 -28.74
N ASN A 84 36.69 17.64 -27.73
CA ASN A 84 35.98 17.29 -26.49
C ASN A 84 34.48 17.05 -26.73
N VAL A 85 33.84 17.83 -27.60
CA VAL A 85 32.43 17.62 -27.99
C VAL A 85 32.26 16.33 -28.77
N VAL A 86 33.16 16.02 -29.71
CA VAL A 86 33.13 14.77 -30.48
C VAL A 86 33.43 13.56 -29.60
N PHE A 87 34.37 13.68 -28.65
CA PHE A 87 34.63 12.64 -27.65
C PHE A 87 33.38 12.38 -26.80
N LEU A 88 32.69 13.44 -26.35
CA LEU A 88 31.46 13.33 -25.59
C LEU A 88 30.28 12.80 -26.44
N ALA A 89 30.21 13.14 -27.73
CA ALA A 89 29.17 12.65 -28.64
C ALA A 89 29.35 11.16 -29.02
N HIS A 90 30.59 10.66 -28.98
CA HIS A 90 30.92 9.25 -29.16
C HIS A 90 31.03 8.48 -27.85
N ALA A 91 31.03 9.15 -26.70
CA ALA A 91 30.70 8.49 -25.46
C ALA A 91 29.29 7.96 -25.66
N THR A 92 29.14 6.63 -25.57
CA THR A 92 27.82 6.05 -25.43
C THR A 92 27.15 6.84 -24.31
N PRO A 93 25.91 7.33 -24.46
CA PRO A 93 25.16 7.79 -23.31
C PRO A 93 25.31 6.73 -22.22
N ALA A 94 25.18 7.11 -20.95
CA ALA A 94 24.80 6.11 -19.97
C ALA A 94 23.44 5.56 -20.44
N ALA A 95 23.48 4.60 -21.36
CA ALA A 95 22.45 3.63 -21.51
C ALA A 95 22.36 3.12 -20.08
N ALA A 96 21.24 3.41 -19.44
CA ALA A 96 20.70 2.44 -18.52
C ALA A 96 20.89 1.11 -19.25
N VAL A 97 21.89 0.35 -18.83
CA VAL A 97 22.19 -0.95 -19.43
C VAL A 97 20.90 -1.71 -19.17
N THR A 98 20.05 -1.77 -20.18
CA THR A 98 18.85 -2.59 -20.19
C THR A 98 19.35 -4.01 -20.28
N ASP A 99 19.79 -4.54 -19.14
CA ASP A 99 19.96 -5.96 -18.96
C ASP A 99 18.57 -6.56 -19.19
N ASN A 100 18.40 -7.46 -20.15
CA ASN A 100 17.09 -8.07 -20.42
C ASN A 100 16.85 -9.20 -19.41
N SER A 101 16.77 -8.84 -18.12
CA SER A 101 16.57 -9.81 -17.04
C SER A 101 15.11 -10.29 -17.03
N GLY A 102 14.90 -11.57 -16.72
CA GLY A 102 13.57 -12.17 -16.56
C GLY A 102 12.87 -11.78 -15.25
N VAL A 103 13.42 -10.81 -14.52
CA VAL A 103 12.96 -10.39 -13.19
C VAL A 103 12.14 -9.12 -13.31
N PHE A 104 10.88 -9.19 -12.92
CA PHE A 104 9.95 -8.07 -12.91
C PHE A 104 9.64 -7.69 -11.47
N THR A 105 9.75 -6.40 -11.13
CA THR A 105 9.42 -5.91 -9.78
C THR A 105 8.16 -5.07 -9.84
N PHE A 106 7.27 -5.22 -8.84
CA PHE A 106 6.12 -4.34 -8.68
C PHE A 106 6.56 -2.93 -8.29
N GLN A 107 6.12 -1.91 -9.03
CA GLN A 107 6.35 -0.53 -8.66
C GLN A 107 5.36 -0.10 -7.57
N SER A 108 5.84 0.38 -6.43
CA SER A 108 4.99 1.00 -5.41
C SER A 108 4.41 2.31 -5.93
N THR A 109 3.09 2.44 -6.00
CA THR A 109 2.43 3.75 -6.14
C THR A 109 2.42 4.44 -4.79
N THR A 110 3.41 5.30 -4.54
CA THR A 110 3.39 6.21 -3.39
C THR A 110 2.75 7.54 -3.82
N PRO A 111 1.76 8.09 -3.10
CA PRO A 111 1.15 7.59 -1.85
C PRO A 111 0.07 6.50 -2.06
N ALA A 112 -0.30 5.79 -0.99
CA ALA A 112 -1.33 4.72 -1.00
C ALA A 112 -2.71 5.16 -1.55
N SER A 113 -2.99 6.47 -1.56
CA SER A 113 -4.17 7.07 -2.20
C SER A 113 -4.13 7.07 -3.73
N ALA A 114 -3.01 6.69 -4.34
CA ALA A 114 -2.86 6.51 -5.79
C ALA A 114 -3.24 5.10 -6.27
N TYR A 115 -3.79 4.24 -5.40
CA TYR A 115 -4.35 2.96 -5.83
C TYR A 115 -5.51 3.19 -6.79
N VAL A 116 -5.30 2.87 -8.07
CA VAL A 116 -6.36 2.78 -9.08
C VAL A 116 -6.64 1.31 -9.33
N ALA A 117 -7.90 0.89 -9.19
CA ALA A 117 -8.30 -0.47 -9.52
C ALA A 117 -8.02 -0.75 -11.01
N GLY A 118 -7.24 -1.79 -11.29
CA GLY A 118 -7.09 -2.36 -12.64
C GLY A 118 -5.70 -2.26 -13.28
N TYR A 119 -4.78 -1.40 -12.83
CA TYR A 119 -3.49 -1.24 -13.50
C TYR A 119 -2.38 -0.83 -12.54
N GLN A 120 -1.44 -1.74 -12.29
CA GLN A 120 -0.23 -1.49 -11.51
C GLN A 120 0.94 -1.98 -12.36
N ASN A 121 1.88 -1.09 -12.67
CA ASN A 121 2.96 -1.40 -13.60
C ASN A 121 3.99 -2.31 -12.91
N MET A 122 4.22 -3.50 -13.48
CA MET A 122 5.45 -4.25 -13.25
C MET A 122 6.55 -3.61 -14.09
N VAL A 123 7.69 -3.28 -13.50
CA VAL A 123 8.81 -2.65 -14.21
C VAL A 123 10.05 -3.52 -14.03
N GLN A 124 10.74 -3.85 -15.13
CA GLN A 124 12.05 -4.49 -15.06
C GLN A 124 13.08 -3.51 -14.45
N HIS A 125 13.95 -4.00 -13.55
CA HIS A 125 15.00 -3.20 -12.86
C HIS A 125 14.51 -2.15 -11.85
N TYR A 126 13.29 -2.25 -11.36
CA TYR A 126 12.90 -1.48 -10.18
C TYR A 126 13.46 -2.16 -8.92
N THR A 127 14.42 -1.48 -8.26
CA THR A 127 14.84 -1.81 -6.89
C THR A 127 14.04 -0.90 -5.94
N PRO A 128 13.13 -1.45 -5.11
CA PRO A 128 12.36 -0.62 -4.19
C PRO A 128 13.30 0.08 -3.20
N SER A 129 13.28 1.40 -3.16
CA SER A 129 13.93 2.17 -2.11
C SER A 129 13.12 1.99 -0.83
N SER A 130 13.35 0.91 -0.07
CA SER A 130 12.68 0.58 1.20
C SER A 130 11.23 1.07 1.22
N GLY A 131 10.41 0.53 0.32
CA GLY A 131 9.02 0.93 0.12
C GLY A 131 8.10 -0.16 0.63
N THR A 132 7.08 0.25 1.39
CA THR A 132 5.99 -0.58 1.91
C THR A 132 5.45 -1.55 0.86
N ALA A 133 5.15 -2.77 1.27
CA ALA A 133 4.52 -3.79 0.45
C ALA A 133 3.27 -3.24 -0.27
N MET A 134 3.03 -3.69 -1.49
CA MET A 134 1.80 -3.41 -2.22
C MET A 134 0.62 -3.97 -1.42
N THR A 135 -0.21 -3.09 -0.85
CA THR A 135 -1.44 -3.49 -0.18
C THR A 135 -2.56 -3.60 -1.21
N CYS A 136 -3.07 -4.81 -1.41
CA CYS A 136 -4.40 -5.01 -1.98
C CYS A 136 -5.45 -4.17 -1.21
N PRO A 137 -6.59 -3.80 -1.83
CA PRO A 137 -7.63 -3.04 -1.16
C PRO A 137 -7.97 -3.67 0.20
N PRO A 138 -8.29 -2.86 1.22
CA PRO A 138 -8.70 -3.35 2.52
C PRO A 138 -10.11 -3.95 2.42
N ALA A 139 -10.27 -5.05 1.70
CA ALA A 139 -11.35 -5.98 1.98
C ALA A 139 -10.86 -6.81 3.17
N ALA A 140 -11.23 -6.38 4.37
CA ALA A 140 -10.89 -7.00 5.64
C ALA A 140 -11.58 -8.38 5.77
N GLY A 141 -11.15 -9.34 4.94
CA GLY A 141 -11.90 -10.55 4.71
C GLY A 141 -11.20 -11.70 4.03
N ALA A 142 -11.68 -12.91 4.31
CA ALA A 142 -11.32 -14.11 3.57
C ALA A 142 -11.83 -14.01 2.11
N ASN A 143 -10.99 -14.37 1.14
CA ASN A 143 -11.26 -14.40 -0.31
C ASN A 143 -11.15 -13.06 -1.07
N TRP A 144 -10.08 -12.30 -0.86
CA TRP A 144 -9.71 -11.21 -1.77
C TRP A 144 -9.02 -11.73 -3.04
N MET A 145 -9.22 -11.03 -4.16
CA MET A 145 -8.55 -11.28 -5.43
C MET A 145 -7.81 -10.02 -5.86
N CYS A 146 -6.51 -10.15 -6.12
CA CYS A 146 -5.70 -9.07 -6.68
C CYS A 146 -5.32 -9.43 -8.11
N THR A 147 -5.82 -8.64 -9.06
CA THR A 147 -5.44 -8.76 -10.47
C THR A 147 -4.26 -7.83 -10.71
N LEU A 148 -3.17 -8.43 -11.19
CA LEU A 148 -1.92 -7.75 -11.52
C LEU A 148 -1.66 -8.00 -13.01
N ASN A 149 -1.33 -6.96 -13.75
CA ASN A 149 -0.96 -7.04 -15.15
C ASN A 149 0.48 -6.52 -15.29
N SER A 150 1.33 -7.23 -16.03
CA SER A 150 2.61 -6.65 -16.45
C SER A 150 2.35 -5.52 -17.44
N ASP A 151 3.30 -4.60 -17.57
CA ASP A 151 3.31 -3.68 -18.71
C ASP A 151 3.35 -4.46 -20.04
N SER A 152 2.81 -3.85 -21.10
CA SER A 152 3.13 -4.27 -22.46
C SER A 152 4.54 -3.80 -22.78
N TYR A 153 5.45 -4.72 -23.15
CA TYR A 153 6.83 -4.40 -23.52
C TYR A 153 6.89 -3.14 -24.38
N SER A 154 7.64 -2.13 -23.93
CA SER A 154 7.98 -0.97 -24.75
C SER A 154 8.90 -1.41 -25.88
N ALA A 155 8.98 -0.62 -26.97
CA ALA A 155 9.88 -0.92 -28.08
C ALA A 155 11.33 -1.11 -27.58
N GLY A 156 11.86 -2.32 -27.74
CA GLY A 156 13.22 -2.71 -27.34
C GLY A 156 13.31 -3.65 -26.14
N GLN A 157 12.24 -3.87 -25.38
CA GLN A 157 12.23 -4.86 -24.30
C GLN A 157 11.82 -6.25 -24.83
N SER A 158 12.55 -7.30 -24.43
CA SER A 158 12.24 -8.69 -24.78
C SER A 158 12.67 -9.66 -23.68
N ILE A 159 11.95 -10.77 -23.51
CA ILE A 159 12.49 -11.93 -22.78
C ILE A 159 13.36 -12.72 -23.76
N PRO A 160 14.65 -12.95 -23.46
CA PRO A 160 15.52 -13.77 -24.31
C PRO A 160 14.93 -15.16 -24.55
N ASN A 161 15.14 -15.70 -25.75
CA ASN A 161 14.66 -17.03 -26.11
C ASN A 161 15.19 -18.09 -25.12
N GLY A 162 14.30 -18.90 -24.54
CA GLY A 162 14.64 -19.90 -23.53
C GLY A 162 14.64 -19.39 -22.07
N SER A 163 14.42 -18.10 -21.83
CA SER A 163 14.35 -17.54 -20.48
C SER A 163 12.94 -17.65 -19.86
N THR A 164 12.89 -17.79 -18.54
CA THR A 164 11.64 -17.79 -17.76
C THR A 164 11.41 -16.43 -17.11
N ALA A 165 10.20 -15.88 -17.22
CA ALA A 165 9.79 -14.74 -16.38
C ALA A 165 9.53 -15.23 -14.95
N GLN A 166 10.12 -14.57 -13.95
CA GLN A 166 9.87 -14.85 -12.54
C GLN A 166 9.15 -13.65 -11.90
N ALA A 167 8.06 -13.94 -11.18
CA ALA A 167 7.36 -12.99 -10.32
C ALA A 167 7.27 -13.62 -8.93
N ASP A 168 7.86 -12.96 -7.94
CA ASP A 168 7.82 -13.42 -6.55
C ASP A 168 6.63 -12.77 -5.83
N LEU A 169 5.80 -13.60 -5.19
CA LEU A 169 4.67 -13.17 -4.38
C LEU A 169 4.95 -13.45 -2.91
N TYR A 170 5.15 -12.39 -2.13
CA TYR A 170 5.34 -12.48 -0.68
C TYR A 170 3.99 -12.33 0.03
N LEU A 171 3.61 -13.31 0.84
CA LEU A 171 2.36 -13.34 1.57
C LEU A 171 2.65 -13.59 3.05
N GLU A 172 2.13 -12.72 3.91
CA GLU A 172 2.28 -12.88 5.35
C GLU A 172 0.99 -13.45 5.95
N ASN A 173 1.12 -14.58 6.65
CA ASN A 173 0.03 -15.20 7.39
C ASN A 173 0.27 -14.98 8.89
N VAL A 174 -0.03 -13.77 9.37
CA VAL A 174 0.08 -13.48 10.80
C VAL A 174 -1.15 -14.04 11.50
N ASN A 175 -0.94 -15.03 12.38
CA ASN A 175 -1.99 -15.52 13.28
C ASN A 175 -2.22 -14.50 14.39
N ARG A 176 -2.99 -13.44 14.08
CA ARG A 176 -3.39 -12.38 15.02
C ARG A 176 -4.90 -12.18 15.00
N VAL A 177 -5.43 -11.80 16.15
CA VAL A 177 -6.80 -11.28 16.22
C VAL A 177 -6.84 -9.86 15.65
N ALA A 178 -7.85 -9.56 14.84
CA ALA A 178 -8.01 -8.23 14.24
C ALA A 178 -9.47 -7.78 14.24
N PHE A 179 -9.70 -6.49 14.46
CA PHE A 179 -11.02 -5.87 14.37
C PHE A 179 -11.58 -5.98 12.94
N VAL A 180 -12.86 -6.30 12.83
CA VAL A 180 -13.59 -6.41 11.55
C VAL A 180 -14.58 -5.25 11.41
N GLY A 181 -15.46 -5.09 12.39
CA GLY A 181 -16.52 -4.09 12.37
C GLY A 181 -17.28 -4.07 13.69
N ALA A 182 -18.09 -3.04 13.92
CA ALA A 182 -18.94 -2.93 15.08
C ALA A 182 -20.33 -2.39 14.73
N ALA A 183 -21.31 -2.71 15.57
CA ALA A 183 -22.63 -2.11 15.60
C ALA A 183 -22.97 -1.71 17.04
N VAL A 184 -23.76 -0.65 17.19
CA VAL A 184 -24.17 -0.12 18.50
C VAL A 184 -25.69 -0.05 18.58
N ALA A 185 -26.23 -0.17 19.80
CA ALA A 185 -27.64 0.04 20.08
C ALA A 185 -27.83 0.80 21.40
N TYR A 186 -28.82 1.70 21.38
CA TYR A 186 -29.21 2.52 22.52
C TYR A 186 -30.49 1.95 23.14
N ILE A 187 -30.45 1.54 24.41
CA ILE A 187 -31.56 0.83 25.05
C ILE A 187 -32.39 1.83 25.86
N GLN A 188 -33.54 2.24 25.30
CA GLN A 188 -34.38 3.31 25.83
C GLN A 188 -35.68 2.79 26.45
N ASN A 189 -35.59 2.15 27.62
CA ASN A 189 -36.75 1.64 28.36
C ASN A 189 -37.58 0.61 27.56
N THR A 190 -36.92 -0.39 27.02
CA THR A 190 -37.50 -1.43 26.14
C THR A 190 -37.22 -2.82 26.68
N ALA A 191 -38.02 -3.81 26.26
CA ALA A 191 -37.86 -5.21 26.62
C ALA A 191 -37.00 -6.01 25.61
N SER A 192 -36.49 -5.37 24.56
CA SER A 192 -35.55 -5.98 23.62
C SER A 192 -34.72 -4.93 22.89
N THR A 193 -33.57 -5.33 22.38
CA THR A 193 -32.74 -4.51 21.48
C THR A 193 -32.24 -5.32 20.30
N THR A 194 -31.99 -4.64 19.18
CA THR A 194 -31.49 -5.26 17.95
C THR A 194 -30.13 -4.65 17.60
N LEU A 195 -29.15 -5.52 17.36
CA LEU A 195 -27.82 -5.14 16.88
C LEU A 195 -27.67 -5.62 15.43
N ASN A 196 -27.37 -4.69 14.52
CA ASN A 196 -27.13 -5.03 13.13
C ASN A 196 -25.87 -5.89 13.02
N LYS A 197 -25.87 -6.82 12.06
CA LYS A 197 -24.66 -7.55 11.70
C LYS A 197 -23.54 -6.56 11.33
N PRO A 198 -22.35 -6.62 11.95
CA PRO A 198 -21.25 -5.76 11.57
C PRO A 198 -20.89 -5.90 10.10
N SER A 199 -20.57 -4.77 9.43
CA SER A 199 -20.08 -4.80 8.06
C SER A 199 -18.70 -5.47 7.99
N GLY A 200 -18.39 -6.08 6.85
CA GLY A 200 -17.11 -6.76 6.65
C GLY A 200 -16.98 -8.10 7.39
N LEU A 201 -18.06 -8.66 7.94
CA LEU A 201 -18.06 -10.00 8.54
C LEU A 201 -17.72 -11.07 7.51
N HIS A 202 -16.93 -12.07 7.90
CA HIS A 202 -16.58 -13.23 7.09
C HIS A 202 -16.77 -14.53 7.87
N THR A 203 -16.80 -15.64 7.14
CA THR A 203 -16.77 -16.97 7.75
C THR A 203 -15.50 -17.13 8.59
N ASN A 204 -15.67 -17.69 9.78
CA ASN A 204 -14.68 -17.88 10.85
C ASN A 204 -14.33 -16.63 11.68
N ASP A 205 -15.06 -15.54 11.54
CA ASP A 205 -15.01 -14.43 12.50
C ASP A 205 -15.74 -14.80 13.80
N VAL A 206 -15.45 -14.07 14.87
CA VAL A 206 -16.17 -14.16 16.15
C VAL A 206 -16.76 -12.80 16.47
N MET A 207 -18.05 -12.79 16.80
CA MET A 207 -18.75 -11.63 17.31
C MET A 207 -18.80 -11.67 18.83
N LEU A 208 -18.54 -10.54 19.48
CA LEU A 208 -18.68 -10.31 20.91
C LEU A 208 -19.76 -9.25 21.13
N ALA A 209 -20.89 -9.65 21.71
CA ALA A 209 -21.94 -8.75 22.14
C ALA A 209 -21.71 -8.35 23.61
N GLY A 210 -21.74 -7.07 23.90
CA GLY A 210 -21.64 -6.51 25.24
C GLY A 210 -22.81 -5.59 25.55
N PHE A 211 -23.26 -5.61 26.80
CA PHE A 211 -24.37 -4.82 27.30
C PHE A 211 -23.98 -4.23 28.65
N ALA A 212 -24.29 -2.95 28.90
CA ALA A 212 -24.45 -2.46 30.25
C ALA A 212 -25.88 -1.95 30.46
N VAL A 213 -26.59 -2.55 31.42
CA VAL A 213 -28.02 -2.32 31.64
C VAL A 213 -28.34 -2.02 33.10
N ARG A 214 -29.33 -1.15 33.30
CA ARG A 214 -29.90 -0.82 34.61
C ARG A 214 -30.74 -1.96 35.17
N GLY A 215 -30.74 -2.06 36.49
CA GLY A 215 -31.48 -3.07 37.26
C GLY A 215 -30.59 -4.19 37.80
N GLY A 216 -29.32 -4.24 37.39
CA GLY A 216 -28.32 -5.15 37.96
C GLY A 216 -28.78 -6.61 37.92
N SER A 217 -28.53 -7.32 39.01
CA SER A 217 -28.93 -8.72 39.21
C SER A 217 -30.44 -8.99 39.06
N GLY A 218 -31.29 -7.97 39.12
CA GLY A 218 -32.73 -8.09 38.87
C GLY A 218 -33.14 -8.15 37.39
N THR A 219 -32.17 -8.09 36.47
CA THR A 219 -32.41 -8.19 35.02
C THR A 219 -31.88 -9.49 34.44
N THR A 220 -32.46 -9.91 33.33
CA THR A 220 -31.96 -11.00 32.50
C THR A 220 -31.84 -10.51 31.06
N ILE A 221 -30.84 -11.01 30.34
CA ILE A 221 -30.69 -10.80 28.90
C ILE A 221 -30.62 -12.18 28.26
N THR A 222 -31.45 -12.42 27.25
CA THR A 222 -31.50 -13.67 26.49
C THR A 222 -30.96 -13.40 25.09
N ALA A 223 -30.01 -14.23 24.66
CA ALA A 223 -29.45 -14.18 23.32
C ALA A 223 -30.47 -14.65 22.27
N PRO A 224 -30.29 -14.31 20.97
CA PRO A 224 -31.24 -14.64 19.92
C PRO A 224 -31.55 -16.14 19.80
N ASP A 225 -30.55 -16.98 19.99
CA ASP A 225 -30.63 -18.43 19.88
C ASP A 225 -29.45 -19.12 20.60
N ALA A 226 -29.39 -20.45 20.52
CA ALA A 226 -28.42 -21.29 21.21
C ALA A 226 -26.98 -21.23 20.64
N THR A 227 -26.75 -20.55 19.51
CA THR A 227 -25.40 -20.39 18.94
C THR A 227 -24.57 -19.34 19.67
N TRP A 228 -25.21 -18.55 20.54
CA TRP A 228 -24.57 -17.55 21.39
C TRP A 228 -24.17 -18.16 22.73
N ASN A 229 -22.91 -17.96 23.09
CA ASN A 229 -22.32 -18.48 24.32
C ASN A 229 -22.17 -17.34 25.32
N ALA A 230 -22.71 -17.52 26.53
CA ALA A 230 -22.59 -16.53 27.59
C ALA A 230 -21.17 -16.46 28.17
N VAL A 231 -20.74 -15.25 28.51
CA VAL A 231 -19.49 -14.98 29.23
C VAL A 231 -19.86 -14.41 30.61
N THR A 232 -19.03 -14.70 31.63
CA THR A 232 -19.27 -14.40 33.06
C THR A 232 -19.98 -13.06 33.32
N ARG A 233 -21.18 -13.05 33.87
CA ARG A 233 -21.87 -11.79 34.19
C ARG A 233 -21.18 -11.07 35.37
N ILE A 234 -21.21 -9.72 35.37
CA ILE A 234 -20.89 -8.91 36.55
C ILE A 234 -22.05 -7.96 36.89
N ASP A 235 -22.42 -7.93 38.17
CA ASP A 235 -23.47 -7.08 38.71
C ASP A 235 -22.91 -6.18 39.81
N ASN A 236 -23.24 -4.90 39.78
CA ASN A 236 -23.07 -4.01 40.92
C ASN A 236 -24.41 -3.86 41.65
N GLY A 237 -24.69 -4.88 42.47
CA GLY A 237 -25.98 -5.05 43.14
C GLY A 237 -27.15 -5.11 42.15
N THR A 238 -28.25 -4.45 42.49
CA THR A 238 -29.44 -4.30 41.62
C THR A 238 -29.38 -3.01 40.79
N THR A 239 -28.21 -2.39 40.64
CA THR A 239 -28.08 -1.07 40.01
C THR A 239 -27.72 -1.16 38.53
N ILE A 240 -26.65 -1.88 38.21
CA ILE A 240 -26.12 -2.04 36.85
C ILE A 240 -25.46 -3.41 36.68
N SER A 241 -25.56 -3.96 35.47
CA SER A 241 -24.88 -5.20 35.05
C SER A 241 -24.02 -4.93 33.82
N ILE A 242 -22.91 -5.66 33.67
CA ILE A 242 -22.34 -5.97 32.35
C ILE A 242 -22.66 -7.43 32.03
N VAL A 243 -23.25 -7.65 30.85
CA VAL A 243 -23.55 -8.98 30.30
C VAL A 243 -22.91 -9.08 28.93
N THR A 244 -22.36 -10.25 28.61
CA THR A 244 -21.58 -10.47 27.38
C THR A 244 -21.88 -11.84 26.80
N PHE A 245 -21.95 -11.91 25.47
CA PHE A 245 -22.08 -13.15 24.72
C PHE A 245 -21.09 -13.17 23.56
N TRP A 246 -20.64 -14.35 23.15
CA TRP A 246 -19.91 -14.51 21.90
C TRP A 246 -20.61 -15.49 20.96
N HIS A 247 -20.41 -15.28 19.66
CA HIS A 247 -20.93 -16.14 18.59
C HIS A 247 -19.85 -16.33 17.53
N ALA A 248 -19.60 -17.58 17.13
CA ALA A 248 -18.68 -17.91 16.05
C ALA A 248 -19.43 -18.00 14.71
N VAL A 249 -18.99 -17.20 13.74
CA VAL A 249 -19.59 -17.12 12.40
C VAL A 249 -19.14 -18.33 11.58
N THR A 250 -19.89 -19.42 11.65
CA THR A 250 -19.56 -20.66 10.92
C THR A 250 -19.79 -20.53 9.41
N ASN A 251 -20.74 -19.68 9.00
CA ASN A 251 -21.00 -19.36 7.61
C ASN A 251 -21.65 -17.97 7.49
N VAL A 252 -20.91 -16.98 6.99
CA VAL A 252 -21.40 -15.59 6.87
C VAL A 252 -22.71 -15.44 6.07
N ALA A 253 -22.95 -16.34 5.10
CA ALA A 253 -24.16 -16.32 4.28
C ALA A 253 -25.41 -16.77 5.06
N SER A 254 -25.23 -17.47 6.17
CA SER A 254 -26.31 -17.91 7.07
C SER A 254 -26.62 -16.89 8.17
N GLU A 255 -25.74 -15.89 8.36
CA GLU A 255 -25.93 -14.87 9.39
C GLU A 255 -27.07 -13.91 9.02
N PRO A 256 -28.02 -13.63 9.93
CA PRO A 256 -29.12 -12.71 9.69
C PRO A 256 -28.62 -11.28 9.48
N ALA A 257 -29.51 -10.39 9.02
CA ALA A 257 -29.18 -8.96 8.91
C ALA A 257 -28.93 -8.30 10.28
N SER A 258 -29.54 -8.84 11.34
CA SER A 258 -29.43 -8.35 12.70
C SER A 258 -29.76 -9.45 13.73
N TYR A 259 -29.36 -9.20 14.97
CA TYR A 259 -29.56 -10.09 16.11
C TYR A 259 -30.40 -9.38 17.17
N THR A 260 -31.48 -10.02 17.61
CA THR A 260 -32.37 -9.47 18.65
C THR A 260 -32.11 -10.15 19.99
N PHE A 261 -31.73 -9.35 20.97
CA PHE A 261 -31.57 -9.75 22.37
C PHE A 261 -32.79 -9.29 23.16
N THR A 262 -33.34 -10.17 23.99
CA THR A 262 -34.54 -9.88 24.79
C THR A 262 -34.19 -9.75 26.26
N PHE A 263 -34.96 -8.93 26.97
CA PHE A 263 -34.77 -8.65 28.38
C PHE A 263 -35.95 -9.18 29.19
N GLY A 264 -35.71 -9.58 30.45
CA GLY A 264 -36.78 -10.05 31.36
C GLY A 264 -37.85 -9.00 31.71
N GLY A 265 -37.65 -7.74 31.29
CA GLY A 265 -38.55 -6.61 31.42
C GLY A 265 -37.97 -5.38 30.73
N ASN A 266 -38.62 -4.23 30.84
CA ASN A 266 -38.10 -2.99 30.26
C ASN A 266 -36.85 -2.52 31.01
N VAL A 267 -35.74 -2.33 30.29
CA VAL A 267 -34.47 -1.86 30.84
C VAL A 267 -33.96 -0.63 30.08
N LYS A 268 -33.00 0.05 30.70
CA LYS A 268 -32.26 1.17 30.13
C LYS A 268 -30.76 0.87 30.12
N GLY A 269 -30.04 1.32 29.11
CA GLY A 269 -28.60 1.12 29.01
C GLY A 269 -28.07 1.17 27.59
N GLY A 270 -26.91 0.57 27.36
CA GLY A 270 -26.25 0.53 26.06
C GLY A 270 -25.81 -0.88 25.67
N ALA A 271 -25.62 -1.07 24.37
CA ALA A 271 -25.13 -2.33 23.82
C ALA A 271 -24.22 -2.12 22.61
N GLY A 272 -23.30 -3.06 22.44
CA GLY A 272 -22.38 -3.12 21.31
C GLY A 272 -22.23 -4.54 20.81
N LEU A 273 -22.01 -4.68 19.50
CA LEU A 273 -21.67 -5.93 18.83
C LEU A 273 -20.39 -5.69 18.05
N VAL A 274 -19.29 -6.30 18.47
CA VAL A 274 -17.99 -6.14 17.84
C VAL A 274 -17.56 -7.46 17.20
N ALA A 275 -17.17 -7.42 15.93
CA ALA A 275 -16.65 -8.57 15.20
C ALA A 275 -15.12 -8.53 15.13
N TYR A 276 -14.52 -9.70 15.34
CA TYR A 276 -13.08 -9.92 15.27
C TYR A 276 -12.78 -11.11 14.36
N SER A 277 -11.79 -10.95 13.50
CA SER A 277 -11.20 -12.02 12.68
C SER A 277 -9.99 -12.61 13.39
N GLY A 278 -9.57 -13.80 12.96
CA GLY A 278 -8.38 -14.44 13.52
C GLY A 278 -8.57 -15.05 14.91
N VAL A 279 -9.80 -15.08 15.46
CA VAL A 279 -10.11 -15.64 16.78
C VAL A 279 -10.33 -17.16 16.71
N ASP A 280 -10.01 -17.86 17.79
CA ASP A 280 -10.41 -19.26 18.02
C ASP A 280 -11.94 -19.39 18.08
N ASN A 281 -12.55 -20.10 17.11
CA ASN A 281 -14.00 -20.25 17.03
C ASN A 281 -14.58 -21.28 18.02
N ALA A 282 -13.75 -22.12 18.64
CA ALA A 282 -14.20 -23.12 19.61
C ALA A 282 -14.09 -22.61 21.05
N ALA A 283 -13.01 -21.88 21.36
CA ALA A 283 -12.76 -21.32 22.68
C ALA A 283 -12.14 -19.91 22.55
N PRO A 284 -12.92 -18.87 22.19
CA PRO A 284 -12.38 -17.55 21.85
C PRO A 284 -11.75 -16.81 23.02
N ILE A 285 -12.29 -17.00 24.23
CA ILE A 285 -11.81 -16.32 25.45
C ILE A 285 -10.52 -16.98 25.92
N ASP A 286 -9.46 -16.18 26.04
CA ASP A 286 -8.18 -16.58 26.62
C ASP A 286 -8.18 -16.34 28.13
N GLN A 287 -8.40 -15.09 28.53
CA GLN A 287 -8.50 -14.67 29.92
C GLN A 287 -9.63 -13.66 30.09
N GLN A 288 -10.11 -13.52 31.32
CA GLN A 288 -11.07 -12.47 31.69
C GLN A 288 -10.93 -12.08 33.15
N ALA A 289 -11.38 -10.88 33.47
CA ALA A 289 -11.54 -10.41 34.85
C ALA A 289 -12.66 -9.38 34.92
N GLU A 290 -13.34 -9.30 36.04
CA GLU A 290 -14.46 -8.39 36.27
C GLU A 290 -14.29 -7.67 37.60
N GLN A 291 -14.78 -6.42 37.68
CA GLN A 291 -14.95 -5.75 38.97
C GLN A 291 -16.12 -4.78 38.98
N THR A 292 -16.70 -4.60 40.16
CA THR A 292 -17.58 -3.46 40.45
C THR A 292 -16.73 -2.24 40.76
N THR A 293 -17.19 -1.05 40.37
CA THR A 293 -16.53 0.21 40.73
C THR A 293 -17.41 1.04 41.65
N PRO A 294 -16.82 1.75 42.63
CA PRO A 294 -17.56 2.68 43.49
C PRO A 294 -18.12 3.86 42.69
N SER A 295 -18.90 4.71 43.36
CA SER A 295 -19.42 5.93 42.73
C SER A 295 -18.29 6.88 42.37
N GLY A 296 -18.20 7.25 41.10
CA GLY A 296 -17.19 8.16 40.58
C GLY A 296 -17.30 8.26 39.06
N THR A 297 -16.34 8.94 38.44
CA THR A 297 -16.22 9.05 36.97
C THR A 297 -15.13 8.15 36.40
N SER A 298 -14.32 7.52 37.26
CA SER A 298 -13.19 6.68 36.86
C SER A 298 -13.55 5.21 37.07
N HIS A 299 -13.52 4.45 35.98
CA HIS A 299 -13.92 3.05 35.95
C HIS A 299 -12.78 2.20 35.39
N THR A 300 -12.05 1.53 36.28
CA THR A 300 -10.91 0.68 35.92
C THR A 300 -11.38 -0.73 35.61
N ALA A 301 -10.91 -1.33 34.51
CA ALA A 301 -10.97 -2.77 34.22
C ALA A 301 -9.65 -3.42 34.67
N LEU A 302 -9.74 -4.60 35.29
CA LEU A 302 -8.57 -5.26 35.91
C LEU A 302 -7.60 -5.80 34.85
N SER A 303 -6.32 -5.85 35.22
CA SER A 303 -5.29 -6.51 34.42
C SER A 303 -5.49 -8.03 34.43
N VAL A 304 -5.24 -8.67 33.29
CA VAL A 304 -5.09 -10.12 33.15
C VAL A 304 -3.72 -10.45 32.54
N THR A 305 -3.25 -11.69 32.69
CA THR A 305 -2.00 -12.14 32.06
C THR A 305 -2.34 -13.03 30.87
N THR A 306 -2.00 -12.60 29.66
CA THR A 306 -2.34 -13.32 28.42
C THR A 306 -1.81 -14.76 28.43
N GLY A 307 -2.64 -15.73 28.02
CA GLY A 307 -2.24 -17.12 27.82
C GLY A 307 -1.68 -17.38 26.42
N ALA A 308 -2.05 -16.54 25.45
CA ALA A 308 -1.61 -16.63 24.05
C ALA A 308 -0.97 -15.33 23.55
N ALA A 309 -0.18 -15.44 22.48
CA ALA A 309 0.35 -14.29 21.75
C ALA A 309 -0.71 -13.76 20.76
N ASN A 310 -0.52 -12.51 20.30
CA ASN A 310 -1.40 -11.84 19.34
C ASN A 310 -2.89 -11.84 19.74
N THR A 311 -3.16 -11.71 21.03
CA THR A 311 -4.52 -11.64 21.57
C THR A 311 -5.08 -10.22 21.43
N MET A 312 -6.39 -10.10 21.29
CA MET A 312 -7.07 -8.81 21.42
C MET A 312 -7.54 -8.62 22.86
N LEU A 313 -6.97 -7.65 23.56
CA LEU A 313 -7.54 -7.14 24.82
C LEU A 313 -8.78 -6.33 24.48
N VAL A 314 -9.91 -6.68 25.10
CA VAL A 314 -11.17 -5.96 25.01
C VAL A 314 -11.60 -5.56 26.42
N THR A 315 -11.87 -4.28 26.65
CA THR A 315 -12.41 -3.80 27.92
C THR A 315 -13.79 -3.23 27.73
N LEU A 316 -14.66 -3.49 28.71
CA LEU A 316 -16.05 -3.05 28.73
C LEU A 316 -16.25 -2.24 30.00
N HIS A 317 -16.91 -1.08 29.87
CA HIS A 317 -17.17 -0.19 31.01
C HIS A 317 -18.63 0.23 31.00
N GLY A 318 -19.25 0.19 32.18
CA GLY A 318 -20.65 0.58 32.37
C GLY A 318 -20.82 1.44 33.60
N VAL A 319 -21.58 2.53 33.49
CA VAL A 319 -21.87 3.44 34.60
C VAL A 319 -23.38 3.66 34.72
N ALA A 320 -23.89 3.65 35.94
CA ALA A 320 -25.33 3.68 36.23
C ALA A 320 -25.95 5.09 36.22
N ALA A 321 -25.45 5.96 35.36
CA ALA A 321 -26.01 7.30 35.12
C ALA A 321 -25.63 7.79 33.73
N THR A 322 -26.26 8.88 33.30
CA THR A 322 -25.84 9.69 32.16
C THR A 322 -25.67 11.14 32.60
N SER A 323 -24.79 11.87 31.93
CA SER A 323 -24.70 13.32 31.99
C SER A 323 -24.21 13.80 30.63
N GLY A 324 -24.75 14.92 30.13
CA GLY A 324 -24.26 15.54 28.89
C GLY A 324 -24.57 14.82 27.57
N GLY A 325 -25.13 13.60 27.56
CA GLY A 325 -25.50 12.88 26.32
C GLY A 325 -25.38 11.36 26.41
N ILE A 326 -25.54 10.67 25.28
CA ILE A 326 -25.42 9.20 25.20
C ILE A 326 -24.00 8.73 24.81
N SER A 327 -23.17 9.63 24.27
CA SER A 327 -21.73 9.42 24.12
C SER A 327 -21.05 10.20 25.23
N GLY A 328 -20.58 9.48 26.24
CA GLY A 328 -20.18 10.09 27.51
C GLY A 328 -18.98 9.42 28.13
N TRP A 329 -18.21 8.67 27.35
CA TRP A 329 -16.99 8.03 27.80
C TRP A 329 -15.77 8.66 27.15
N THR A 330 -14.66 8.62 27.88
CA THR A 330 -13.32 8.80 27.35
C THR A 330 -12.61 7.47 27.52
N PRO A 331 -12.17 6.83 26.41
CA PRO A 331 -11.63 5.48 26.46
C PRO A 331 -10.30 5.43 27.22
N PRO A 332 -9.87 4.25 27.69
CA PRO A 332 -8.55 4.07 28.29
C PRO A 332 -7.42 4.50 27.34
N SER A 333 -6.40 5.14 27.90
CA SER A 333 -5.27 5.65 27.13
C SER A 333 -4.54 4.54 26.39
N GLY A 334 -4.41 4.66 25.07
CA GLY A 334 -3.73 3.67 24.22
C GLY A 334 -4.65 2.59 23.65
N MET A 335 -5.91 2.53 24.07
CA MET A 335 -6.93 1.66 23.46
C MET A 335 -7.71 2.38 22.36
N SER A 336 -8.27 1.63 21.42
CA SER A 336 -9.24 2.13 20.44
C SER A 336 -10.67 1.92 20.94
N GLU A 337 -11.47 2.99 20.97
CA GLU A 337 -12.90 2.87 21.25
C GLU A 337 -13.65 2.26 20.06
N ARG A 338 -14.49 1.26 20.32
CA ARG A 338 -15.32 0.56 19.32
C ARG A 338 -16.80 0.84 19.49
N VAL A 339 -17.22 1.07 20.73
CA VAL A 339 -18.62 1.27 21.11
C VAL A 339 -18.64 2.37 22.15
N ASP A 340 -19.50 3.36 21.95
CA ASP A 340 -19.97 4.28 22.99
C ASP A 340 -21.49 4.40 22.83
N SER A 341 -22.24 4.01 23.87
CA SER A 341 -23.67 3.84 23.82
C SER A 341 -24.31 3.99 25.19
N GLY A 342 -25.64 3.93 25.25
CA GLY A 342 -26.34 4.10 26.51
C GLY A 342 -27.80 4.51 26.34
N SER A 343 -28.31 5.12 27.39
CA SER A 343 -29.67 5.68 27.45
C SER A 343 -29.63 7.11 28.00
N ASN A 344 -30.61 7.93 27.63
CA ASN A 344 -30.70 9.33 28.09
C ASN A 344 -32.14 9.83 28.27
N THR A 345 -33.08 8.92 28.50
CA THR A 345 -34.49 9.26 28.71
C THR A 345 -34.81 9.35 30.21
N GLY A 346 -35.70 10.27 30.59
CA GLY A 346 -36.05 10.49 32.01
C GLY A 346 -34.91 11.10 32.83
N SER A 347 -34.82 10.78 34.13
CA SER A 347 -33.78 11.35 35.00
C SER A 347 -32.40 10.74 34.73
N ASN A 348 -31.35 11.55 34.88
CA ASN A 348 -29.95 11.12 34.71
C ASN A 348 -29.60 9.86 35.52
N ALA A 349 -30.07 9.80 36.76
CA ALA A 349 -29.86 8.68 37.68
C ALA A 349 -30.70 7.43 37.35
N SER A 350 -31.53 7.44 36.29
CA SER A 350 -32.28 6.28 35.78
C SER A 350 -31.66 5.64 34.53
N ASN A 351 -30.60 6.24 33.99
CA ASN A 351 -29.94 5.79 32.76
C ASN A 351 -28.67 4.99 33.02
N ALA A 352 -28.10 4.40 31.97
CA ALA A 352 -26.74 3.87 31.99
C ALA A 352 -26.02 4.19 30.68
N LEU A 353 -24.70 4.36 30.78
CA LEU A 353 -23.79 4.46 29.64
C LEU A 353 -22.91 3.21 29.57
N PHE A 354 -22.42 2.90 28.37
CA PHE A 354 -21.69 1.68 28.03
C PHE A 354 -20.66 1.95 26.93
N GLU A 355 -19.43 1.50 27.14
CA GLU A 355 -18.40 1.50 26.10
C GLU A 355 -17.67 0.16 25.98
N MET A 356 -17.07 -0.05 24.81
CA MET A 356 -16.14 -1.15 24.55
C MET A 356 -14.89 -0.63 23.84
N ASN A 357 -13.72 -1.07 24.30
CA ASN A 357 -12.42 -0.66 23.79
C ASN A 357 -11.57 -1.87 23.45
N ASP A 358 -10.63 -1.72 22.53
CA ASP A 358 -9.66 -2.79 22.25
C ASP A 358 -8.21 -2.35 22.03
N LEU A 359 -7.31 -3.31 22.25
CA LEU A 359 -5.86 -3.18 22.08
C LEU A 359 -5.24 -4.54 21.72
N LEU A 360 -4.41 -4.58 20.68
CA LEU A 360 -3.65 -5.79 20.34
C LEU A 360 -2.50 -5.99 21.34
N VAL A 361 -2.43 -7.18 21.94
CA VAL A 361 -1.33 -7.61 22.80
C VAL A 361 -0.52 -8.68 22.08
N ALA A 362 0.68 -8.31 21.62
CA ALA A 362 1.50 -9.17 20.78
C ALA A 362 2.10 -10.36 21.53
N ALA A 363 2.52 -10.17 22.78
CA ALA A 363 3.21 -11.19 23.56
C ALA A 363 2.27 -11.99 24.48
N SER A 364 2.53 -13.30 24.58
CA SER A 364 1.96 -14.19 25.59
C SER A 364 2.61 -13.96 26.96
N GLY A 365 1.92 -14.33 28.04
CA GLY A 365 2.46 -14.23 29.40
C GLY A 365 2.62 -12.79 29.89
N THR A 366 2.02 -11.83 29.19
CA THR A 366 2.17 -10.40 29.46
C THR A 366 0.94 -9.91 30.22
N ALA A 367 1.17 -9.17 31.30
CA ALA A 367 0.09 -8.46 31.98
C ALA A 367 -0.44 -7.36 31.05
N THR A 368 -1.75 -7.32 30.82
CA THR A 368 -2.39 -6.34 29.95
C THR A 368 -2.30 -4.93 30.52
N GLY A 369 -2.12 -4.80 31.84
CA GLY A 369 -2.30 -3.52 32.54
C GLY A 369 -3.75 -3.31 32.94
N ALA A 370 -3.96 -2.42 33.91
CA ALA A 370 -5.28 -2.00 34.34
C ALA A 370 -5.73 -0.83 33.46
N GLU A 371 -6.88 -0.96 32.82
CA GLU A 371 -7.36 -0.02 31.81
C GLU A 371 -8.50 0.81 32.36
N THR A 372 -8.32 2.13 32.43
CA THR A 372 -9.29 3.02 33.08
C THR A 372 -9.98 3.91 32.08
N ALA A 373 -11.29 3.77 31.97
CA ALA A 373 -12.11 4.68 31.18
C ALA A 373 -12.80 5.71 32.07
N THR A 374 -13.08 6.88 31.52
CA THR A 374 -13.65 8.01 32.27
C THR A 374 -15.03 8.38 31.74
N SER A 375 -16.06 8.26 32.58
CA SER A 375 -17.41 8.69 32.24
C SER A 375 -17.63 10.17 32.57
N LEU A 376 -18.48 10.83 31.79
CA LEU A 376 -18.98 12.18 32.12
C LEU A 376 -19.87 12.16 33.38
N ALA A 377 -20.55 11.03 33.64
CA ALA A 377 -21.46 10.87 34.76
C ALA A 377 -20.76 10.23 35.95
N SER A 378 -21.04 10.72 37.16
CA SER A 378 -20.59 10.09 38.40
C SER A 378 -21.67 9.16 38.94
N ALA A 379 -21.40 7.85 38.96
CA ALA A 379 -22.25 6.84 39.60
C ALA A 379 -21.46 5.55 39.84
N VAL A 380 -22.08 4.56 40.49
CA VAL A 380 -21.52 3.21 40.55
C VAL A 380 -21.46 2.58 39.16
N GLY A 381 -20.50 1.69 38.95
CA GLY A 381 -20.29 1.04 37.66
C GLY A 381 -19.86 -0.41 37.78
N ALA A 382 -19.67 -1.02 36.63
CA ALA A 382 -19.05 -2.33 36.49
C ALA A 382 -18.10 -2.29 35.30
N THR A 383 -17.03 -3.07 35.36
CA THR A 383 -16.05 -3.18 34.29
C THR A 383 -15.69 -4.63 34.06
N LYS A 384 -15.25 -4.92 32.83
CA LYS A 384 -14.78 -6.24 32.44
C LYS A 384 -13.60 -6.13 31.50
N THR A 385 -12.65 -7.03 31.68
CA THR A 385 -11.54 -7.33 30.78
C THR A 385 -11.77 -8.70 30.15
N ILE A 386 -11.59 -8.80 28.83
CA ILE A 386 -11.55 -10.06 28.08
C ILE A 386 -10.32 -10.02 27.18
N THR A 387 -9.58 -11.11 27.07
CA THR A 387 -8.63 -11.31 25.96
C THR A 387 -9.18 -12.36 25.00
N LEU A 388 -9.21 -12.04 23.70
CA LEU A 388 -9.56 -12.97 22.64
C LEU A 388 -8.27 -13.58 22.07
N LYS A 389 -8.17 -14.91 21.99
CA LYS A 389 -6.99 -15.58 21.43
C LYS A 389 -7.17 -16.04 19.99
N PRO A 390 -6.07 -16.11 19.22
CA PRO A 390 -6.06 -16.86 17.99
C PRO A 390 -6.14 -18.38 18.24
N PRO A 391 -6.53 -19.17 17.22
CA PRO A 391 -6.51 -20.63 17.32
C PRO A 391 -5.10 -21.15 17.63
N ALA A 392 -5.01 -22.20 18.47
CA ALA A 392 -3.75 -22.85 18.84
C ALA A 392 -3.01 -23.48 17.64
N THR A 393 -3.75 -23.90 16.62
CA THR A 393 -3.19 -24.38 15.36
C THR A 393 -3.07 -23.22 14.38
N ALA A 394 -1.87 -23.02 13.81
CA ALA A 394 -1.67 -22.03 12.78
C ALA A 394 -2.64 -22.26 11.62
N ARG A 395 -3.41 -21.24 11.25
CA ARG A 395 -4.29 -21.30 10.08
C ARG A 395 -3.43 -21.53 8.84
N THR A 396 -3.75 -22.52 8.01
CA THR A 396 -3.10 -22.71 6.72
C THR A 396 -3.83 -21.89 5.66
N CYS A 397 -3.15 -20.95 5.01
CA CYS A 397 -3.69 -20.29 3.82
C CYS A 397 -3.31 -21.12 2.59
N THR A 398 -4.30 -21.66 1.87
CA THR A 398 -4.07 -22.27 0.55
C THR A 398 -4.25 -21.18 -0.51
N ILE A 399 -3.23 -21.02 -1.36
CA ILE A 399 -3.24 -20.00 -2.41
C ILE A 399 -3.21 -20.73 -3.75
N THR A 400 -4.16 -20.36 -4.62
CA THR A 400 -4.15 -20.78 -6.02
C THR A 400 -3.75 -19.58 -6.87
N ALA A 401 -2.52 -19.59 -7.39
CA ALA A 401 -2.06 -18.61 -8.37
C ALA A 401 -2.26 -19.17 -9.78
N VAL A 402 -2.91 -18.41 -10.67
CA VAL A 402 -3.07 -18.77 -12.08
C VAL A 402 -2.33 -17.75 -12.92
N VAL A 403 -1.21 -18.14 -13.52
CA VAL A 403 -0.49 -17.33 -14.51
C VAL A 403 -1.09 -17.60 -15.88
N LYS A 404 -1.64 -16.56 -16.52
CA LYS A 404 -2.12 -16.64 -17.90
C LYS A 404 -1.13 -15.95 -18.83
N ARG A 405 -0.57 -16.67 -19.80
CA ARG A 405 0.16 -16.06 -20.92
C ARG A 405 -0.85 -15.49 -21.90
N GLN A 406 -0.95 -14.17 -21.98
CA GLN A 406 -1.57 -13.52 -23.13
C GLN A 406 -0.50 -13.39 -24.23
N THR A 407 -0.80 -13.87 -25.43
CA THR A 407 -0.06 -13.52 -26.65
C THR A 407 -0.91 -12.51 -27.41
N PRO A 408 -0.73 -11.19 -27.19
CA PRO A 408 -1.48 -10.20 -27.95
C PRO A 408 -1.12 -10.35 -29.43
N ILE A 409 -2.10 -10.19 -30.32
CA ILE A 409 -1.84 -10.06 -31.75
C ILE A 409 -1.27 -8.66 -31.97
N TRP A 410 -0.05 -8.57 -32.50
CA TRP A 410 0.59 -7.29 -32.82
C TRP A 410 0.69 -7.10 -34.33
N LEU A 411 0.36 -5.89 -34.80
CA LEU A 411 0.62 -5.50 -36.17
C LEU A 411 2.14 -5.29 -36.34
N ARG A 412 2.80 -6.18 -37.08
CA ARG A 412 4.26 -6.12 -37.26
C ARG A 412 4.68 -5.07 -38.29
N SER A 413 4.03 -5.07 -39.45
CA SER A 413 4.32 -4.13 -40.52
C SER A 413 3.15 -4.10 -41.50
N THR A 414 3.05 -3.00 -42.26
CA THR A 414 2.04 -2.81 -43.30
C THR A 414 2.72 -2.52 -44.63
N ALA A 415 2.04 -2.90 -45.70
CA ALA A 415 2.34 -2.45 -47.05
C ALA A 415 1.02 -2.02 -47.69
N THR A 416 1.05 -0.96 -48.47
CA THR A 416 -0.11 -0.42 -49.17
C THR A 416 0.20 -0.27 -50.65
N ALA A 417 -0.81 -0.40 -51.49
CA ALA A 417 -0.76 -0.06 -52.90
C ALA A 417 -2.07 0.61 -53.29
N THR A 418 -2.02 1.45 -54.32
CA THR A 418 -3.20 2.06 -54.94
C THR A 418 -3.15 1.80 -56.43
N VAL A 419 -4.32 1.68 -57.05
CA VAL A 419 -4.45 1.53 -58.49
C VAL A 419 -5.58 2.44 -58.97
N GLU A 420 -5.32 3.22 -60.01
CA GLU A 420 -6.33 4.03 -60.69
C GLU A 420 -6.65 3.39 -62.03
N ASN A 421 -7.94 3.11 -62.28
CA ASN A 421 -8.43 2.51 -63.53
C ASN A 421 -7.72 1.18 -63.92
N GLY A 422 -7.45 0.31 -62.96
CA GLY A 422 -6.82 -1.00 -63.18
C GLY A 422 -7.72 -2.18 -62.85
N ASN A 423 -7.42 -3.34 -63.45
CA ASN A 423 -8.09 -4.63 -63.21
C ASN A 423 -7.29 -5.57 -62.30
N SER A 424 -6.13 -5.13 -61.78
CA SER A 424 -5.29 -5.87 -60.85
C SER A 424 -4.59 -4.91 -59.89
N ILE A 425 -4.40 -5.32 -58.64
CA ILE A 425 -3.60 -4.61 -57.64
C ILE A 425 -2.54 -5.56 -57.07
N SER A 426 -1.29 -5.09 -57.02
CA SER A 426 -0.18 -5.85 -56.41
C SER A 426 0.27 -5.12 -55.14
N VAL A 427 0.20 -5.81 -54.01
CA VAL A 427 0.69 -5.30 -52.72
C VAL A 427 1.91 -6.13 -52.35
N ASN A 428 3.04 -5.46 -52.10
CA ASN A 428 4.25 -6.13 -51.67
C ASN A 428 4.03 -6.81 -50.31
N LYS A 429 4.68 -7.96 -50.08
CA LYS A 429 4.81 -8.51 -48.73
C LYS A 429 5.38 -7.41 -47.82
N PRO A 430 4.76 -7.10 -46.67
CA PRO A 430 5.30 -6.13 -45.74
C PRO A 430 6.74 -6.48 -45.37
N ALA A 431 7.67 -5.52 -45.47
CA ALA A 431 9.11 -5.78 -45.34
C ALA A 431 9.50 -6.33 -43.95
N GLY A 432 8.65 -6.13 -42.94
CA GLY A 432 8.85 -6.68 -41.61
C GLY A 432 8.30 -8.09 -41.41
N ALA A 433 7.55 -8.67 -42.35
CA ALA A 433 6.86 -9.95 -42.15
C ALA A 433 7.83 -11.13 -42.02
N GLN A 434 7.70 -11.87 -40.94
CA GLN A 434 8.53 -13.01 -40.54
C GLN A 434 7.79 -14.34 -40.76
N GLU A 435 8.51 -15.45 -40.58
CA GLU A 435 7.93 -16.79 -40.57
C GLU A 435 6.87 -16.90 -39.47
N ASN A 436 5.74 -17.58 -39.76
CA ASN A 436 4.56 -17.73 -38.89
C ASN A 436 3.73 -16.46 -38.61
N ASP A 437 3.99 -15.35 -39.30
CA ASP A 437 3.07 -14.21 -39.29
C ASP A 437 1.81 -14.50 -40.12
N VAL A 438 0.65 -14.02 -39.64
CA VAL A 438 -0.59 -14.00 -40.42
C VAL A 438 -0.62 -12.71 -41.25
N LEU A 439 -0.65 -12.85 -42.58
CA LEU A 439 -0.86 -11.73 -43.49
C LEU A 439 -2.36 -11.50 -43.70
N VAL A 440 -2.83 -10.29 -43.38
CA VAL A 440 -4.21 -9.87 -43.64
C VAL A 440 -4.19 -8.79 -44.71
N MET A 441 -4.93 -9.00 -45.80
CA MET A 441 -5.12 -8.00 -46.86
C MET A 441 -6.54 -7.43 -46.78
N VAL A 442 -6.65 -6.11 -46.81
CA VAL A 442 -7.93 -5.40 -46.91
C VAL A 442 -7.91 -4.59 -48.20
N VAL A 443 -8.95 -4.73 -49.03
CA VAL A 443 -9.09 -4.04 -50.32
C VAL A 443 -10.39 -3.24 -50.33
N GLY A 444 -10.30 -1.93 -50.52
CA GLY A 444 -11.45 -1.06 -50.78
C GLY A 444 -11.53 -0.67 -52.25
N PHE A 445 -12.73 -0.70 -52.83
CA PHE A 445 -12.98 -0.29 -54.22
C PHE A 445 -14.39 0.32 -54.38
N ASN A 446 -14.60 1.16 -55.39
CA ASN A 446 -15.81 2.00 -55.55
C ASN A 446 -16.72 1.60 -56.74
N LEU A 447 -16.53 0.42 -57.34
CA LEU A 447 -17.32 -0.09 -58.47
C LEU A 447 -17.88 -1.49 -58.16
N SER A 448 -18.94 -1.92 -58.85
CA SER A 448 -19.44 -3.29 -58.77
C SER A 448 -18.43 -4.27 -59.39
N GLY A 449 -17.97 -5.27 -58.63
CA GLY A 449 -17.04 -6.28 -59.12
C GLY A 449 -16.74 -7.35 -58.06
N THR A 450 -16.28 -8.52 -58.51
CA THR A 450 -15.83 -9.63 -57.64
C THR A 450 -14.31 -9.65 -57.61
N PHE A 451 -13.72 -9.82 -56.42
CA PHE A 451 -12.28 -9.97 -56.26
C PHE A 451 -11.90 -11.45 -56.33
N THR A 452 -10.91 -11.78 -57.15
CA THR A 452 -10.33 -13.13 -57.17
C THR A 452 -9.04 -13.09 -56.36
N PRO A 453 -8.91 -13.84 -55.26
CA PRO A 453 -7.67 -13.88 -54.49
C PRO A 453 -6.55 -14.54 -55.32
N PRO A 454 -5.28 -14.13 -55.12
CA PRO A 454 -4.11 -14.84 -55.65
C PRO A 454 -4.17 -16.34 -55.36
N SER A 455 -3.74 -17.16 -56.33
CA SER A 455 -3.79 -18.63 -56.24
C SER A 455 -2.76 -19.26 -55.30
N ASN A 456 -1.80 -18.47 -54.82
CA ASN A 456 -0.62 -18.95 -54.08
C ASN A 456 -0.46 -18.16 -52.77
N PHE A 457 -1.29 -18.46 -51.78
CA PHE A 457 -1.10 -17.99 -50.40
C PHE A 457 -0.60 -19.12 -49.51
#